data_AF-A0A7C7PVM5-F1
#
_entry.id   AF-A0A7C7PVM5-F1
#
_cell.length_a   1.000
_cell.length_b   1.000
_cell.length_c   1.000
_cell.angle_alpha   90.00
_cell.angle_beta   90.00
_cell.angle_gamma   90.00
#
_symmetry.space_group_name_H-M   'P 1'
#
loop_
_entity.id
_entity.type
_entity.pdbx_description
1 polymer ?
#
loop_
_entity_poly.entity_id
_entity_poly.type
_entity_poly.pdbx_seq_one_letter_code
_entity_poly.pdbx_strand_id
1 'polypeptide(L)'
;MEVLMMSKAKNDTMTRREFLGVSAITAVALGAKTVLMPSTVLGANERINVAVIGVGGMGTGHLRRLVNWSKQTNAKVRVTAVCDVWSKRVQRAMAISGAYGYWDYRHVLERKDVDAILTATPDHWHAKISIDAMEAVRMFTARNR
;
A
#
# COMPACT_ATOMS: atom_id res chain seq x y z
N MET A 1 -53.26 -47.75 1.60
CA MET A 1 -52.04 -48.30 0.98
C MET A 1 -51.55 -47.22 0.03
N GLU A 2 -50.31 -46.76 0.24
CA GLU A 2 -49.55 -45.74 -0.53
C GLU A 2 -50.09 -44.29 -0.53
N VAL A 3 -49.52 -43.28 0.13
CA VAL A 3 -48.14 -42.73 0.27
C VAL A 3 -47.77 -41.70 -0.82
N LEU A 4 -47.75 -40.42 -0.39
CA LEU A 4 -46.70 -39.40 -0.56
C LEU A 4 -46.13 -39.15 -1.97
N MET A 5 -46.18 -37.88 -2.43
CA MET A 5 -44.96 -37.12 -2.73
C MET A 5 -45.26 -35.61 -2.82
N MET A 6 -44.66 -34.90 -1.86
CA MET A 6 -44.61 -33.45 -1.73
C MET A 6 -43.58 -32.91 -2.75
N SER A 7 -44.00 -32.10 -3.74
CA SER A 7 -43.05 -31.40 -4.61
C SER A 7 -42.61 -30.10 -3.93
N LYS A 8 -41.31 -30.03 -3.61
CA LYS A 8 -40.66 -28.87 -2.98
C LYS A 8 -40.40 -27.82 -4.06
N ALA A 9 -41.14 -26.71 -4.04
CA ALA A 9 -40.82 -25.53 -4.83
C ALA A 9 -39.47 -24.95 -4.36
N LYS A 10 -38.54 -24.73 -5.29
CA LYS A 10 -37.24 -24.11 -5.02
C LYS A 10 -37.46 -22.62 -4.77
N ASN A 11 -37.01 -22.12 -3.62
CA ASN A 11 -36.88 -20.69 -3.39
C ASN A 11 -35.68 -20.17 -4.19
N ASP A 12 -35.95 -19.50 -5.30
CA ASP A 12 -34.94 -18.75 -6.06
C ASP A 12 -34.56 -17.48 -5.28
N THR A 13 -33.72 -17.69 -4.27
CA THR A 13 -33.09 -16.60 -3.53
C THR A 13 -31.92 -16.11 -4.37
N MET A 14 -32.12 -14.97 -5.04
CA MET A 14 -31.06 -14.23 -5.74
C MET A 14 -29.82 -14.18 -4.87
N THR A 15 -28.73 -14.76 -5.36
CA THR A 15 -27.49 -14.79 -4.61
C THR A 15 -26.85 -13.40 -4.64
N ARG A 16 -26.16 -13.00 -3.56
CA ARG A 16 -25.39 -11.75 -3.49
C ARG A 16 -24.45 -11.52 -4.70
N ARG A 17 -24.05 -12.61 -5.36
CA ARG A 17 -23.17 -12.62 -6.54
C ARG A 17 -23.89 -12.19 -7.82
N GLU A 18 -25.18 -12.49 -7.95
CA GLU A 18 -26.02 -12.04 -9.06
C GLU A 18 -26.37 -10.55 -8.93
N PHE A 19 -26.57 -10.05 -7.70
CA PHE A 19 -26.81 -8.62 -7.45
C PHE A 19 -25.59 -7.76 -7.81
N LEU A 20 -24.36 -8.26 -7.59
CA LEU A 20 -23.12 -7.58 -8.01
C LEU A 20 -22.88 -7.65 -9.53
N GLY A 21 -23.52 -8.59 -10.23
CA GLY A 21 -23.46 -8.69 -11.69
C GLY A 21 -24.40 -7.73 -12.42
N VAL A 22 -25.40 -7.16 -11.73
CA VAL A 22 -26.47 -6.35 -12.35
C VAL A 22 -26.17 -4.84 -12.37
N SER A 23 -25.15 -4.35 -11.65
CA SER A 23 -24.80 -2.92 -11.63
C SER A 23 -24.04 -2.43 -12.86
N ALA A 24 -23.73 -3.29 -13.84
CA ALA A 24 -22.93 -2.93 -15.01
C ALA A 24 -23.75 -2.56 -16.26
N ILE A 25 -25.08 -2.68 -16.22
CA ILE A 25 -25.91 -2.46 -17.41
C ILE A 25 -27.10 -1.59 -17.02
N THR A 26 -26.95 -0.26 -17.14
CA THR A 26 -27.95 0.71 -17.66
C THR A 26 -27.64 2.14 -17.20
N ALA A 27 -27.10 2.97 -18.10
CA ALA A 27 -27.51 4.36 -18.32
C ALA A 27 -26.60 5.02 -19.38
N VAL A 28 -26.76 4.60 -20.64
CA VAL A 28 -26.47 5.49 -21.77
C VAL A 28 -27.65 6.45 -21.86
N ALA A 29 -27.51 7.62 -21.23
CA ALA A 29 -28.37 8.77 -21.47
C ALA A 29 -27.48 10.01 -21.65
N LEU A 30 -27.25 10.32 -22.92
CA LEU A 30 -26.85 11.58 -23.54
C LEU A 30 -26.67 12.80 -22.59
N GLY A 31 -25.45 13.34 -22.54
CA GLY A 31 -25.28 14.80 -22.52
C GLY A 31 -24.92 15.52 -21.22
N ALA A 32 -24.61 14.84 -20.11
CA ALA A 32 -23.98 15.48 -18.96
C ALA A 32 -22.53 15.00 -18.83
N LYS A 33 -21.57 15.94 -18.74
CA LYS A 33 -20.22 15.65 -18.25
C LYS A 33 -20.33 15.24 -16.78
N THR A 34 -20.76 14.02 -16.52
CA THR A 34 -20.53 13.37 -15.24
C THR A 34 -19.02 13.25 -15.13
N VAL A 35 -18.42 14.13 -14.35
CA VAL A 35 -17.07 13.93 -13.84
C VAL A 35 -17.17 12.63 -13.06
N LEU A 36 -16.79 11.54 -13.75
CA LEU A 36 -16.60 10.23 -13.14
C LEU A 36 -15.40 10.43 -12.23
N MET A 37 -15.64 10.93 -11.02
CA MET A 37 -14.64 10.89 -9.98
C MET A 37 -14.26 9.42 -9.84
N PRO A 38 -12.98 9.03 -10.00
CA PRO A 38 -12.60 7.67 -9.72
C PRO A 38 -13.03 7.43 -8.27
N SER A 39 -14.02 6.56 -8.09
CA SER A 39 -14.30 5.98 -6.79
C SER A 39 -13.03 5.22 -6.45
N THR A 40 -12.14 5.87 -5.69
CA THR A 40 -11.15 5.15 -4.91
C THR A 40 -11.98 4.17 -4.12
N VAL A 41 -11.88 2.89 -4.49
CA VAL A 41 -12.54 1.78 -3.82
C VAL A 41 -12.41 2.02 -2.32
N LEU A 42 -13.51 2.45 -1.70
CA LEU A 42 -13.67 2.71 -0.28
C LEU A 42 -13.50 1.36 0.42
N GLY A 43 -12.25 0.92 0.57
CA GLY A 43 -11.92 -0.46 0.93
C GLY A 43 -10.51 -0.94 0.59
N ALA A 44 -9.76 -0.24 -0.29
CA ALA A 44 -8.33 -0.49 -0.50
C ALA A 44 -7.50 0.10 0.66
N ASN A 45 -7.77 -0.38 1.87
CA ASN A 45 -6.99 -0.31 3.09
C ASN A 45 -5.84 0.73 3.07
N GLU A 46 -6.06 1.94 3.59
CA GLU A 46 -5.04 3.01 3.72
C GLU A 46 -3.83 2.50 4.50
N ARG A 47 -2.92 1.78 3.82
CA ARG A 47 -1.68 1.29 4.38
C ARG A 47 -0.63 2.37 4.17
N ILE A 48 -0.03 2.82 5.26
CA ILE A 48 1.12 3.72 5.23
C ILE A 48 2.31 2.91 4.73
N ASN A 49 2.80 3.28 3.56
CA ASN A 49 3.97 2.71 2.93
C ASN A 49 5.21 3.47 3.40
N VAL A 50 6.07 2.78 4.12
CA VAL A 50 7.27 3.35 4.71
C VAL A 50 8.50 2.87 3.96
N ALA A 51 9.41 3.79 3.68
CA ALA A 51 10.76 3.44 3.24
C ALA A 51 11.75 3.53 4.40
N VAL A 52 12.72 2.62 4.47
CA VAL A 52 13.81 2.66 5.46
C VAL A 52 15.11 3.02 4.77
N ILE A 53 15.66 4.19 5.08
CA ILE A 53 16.91 4.70 4.51
C ILE A 53 18.02 4.60 5.56
N GLY A 54 19.06 3.83 5.25
CA GLY A 54 20.07 3.37 6.19
C GLY A 54 19.62 2.06 6.86
N VAL A 55 20.14 0.92 6.38
CA VAL A 55 19.84 -0.41 6.92
C VAL A 55 21.10 -1.08 7.50
N GLY A 56 21.91 -0.27 8.19
CA GLY A 56 23.02 -0.70 9.05
C GLY A 56 22.55 -1.44 10.31
N GLY A 57 23.32 -1.37 11.41
CA GLY A 57 22.97 -2.04 12.68
C GLY A 57 21.62 -1.57 13.23
N MET A 58 21.52 -0.29 13.59
CA MET A 58 20.28 0.31 14.11
C MET A 58 19.14 0.26 13.09
N GLY A 59 19.41 0.60 11.84
CA GLY A 59 18.42 0.54 10.76
C GLY A 59 17.82 -0.85 10.56
N THR A 60 18.62 -1.91 10.65
CA THR A 60 18.12 -3.30 10.60
C THR A 60 17.25 -3.63 11.83
N GLY A 61 17.61 -3.12 13.01
CA GLY A 61 16.81 -3.26 14.23
C GLY A 61 15.44 -2.59 14.10
N HIS A 62 15.40 -1.34 13.64
CA HIS A 62 14.15 -0.61 13.36
C HIS A 62 13.31 -1.32 12.30
N LEU A 63 13.92 -1.79 11.22
CA LEU A 63 13.24 -2.53 10.16
C LEU A 63 12.54 -3.78 10.71
N ARG A 64 13.25 -4.61 11.49
CA ARG A 64 12.69 -5.82 12.09
C ARG A 64 11.53 -5.48 13.03
N ARG A 65 11.71 -4.47 13.88
CA ARG A 65 10.67 -4.04 14.82
C ARG A 65 9.44 -3.54 14.07
N LEU A 66 9.61 -2.74 13.02
CA LEU A 66 8.51 -2.22 12.21
C LEU A 66 7.73 -3.33 11.51
N VAL A 67 8.45 -4.27 10.85
CA VAL A 67 7.83 -5.43 10.18
C VAL A 67 7.10 -6.33 11.18
N ASN A 68 7.72 -6.64 12.31
CA ASN A 68 7.11 -7.51 13.32
C ASN A 68 5.91 -6.85 13.98
N TRP A 69 6.04 -5.58 14.38
CA TRP A 69 4.94 -4.81 14.97
C TRP A 69 3.75 -4.71 14.03
N SER A 70 3.99 -4.41 12.75
CA SER A 70 2.94 -4.37 11.73
C SER A 70 2.18 -5.70 11.62
N LYS A 71 2.91 -6.83 11.58
CA LYS A 71 2.32 -8.17 11.55
C LYS A 71 1.54 -8.51 12.83
N GLN A 72 2.11 -8.24 13.99
CA GLN A 72 1.54 -8.62 15.29
C GLN A 72 0.28 -7.81 15.63
N THR A 73 0.26 -6.54 15.29
CA THR A 73 -0.86 -5.64 15.60
C THR A 73 -1.87 -5.53 14.46
N ASN A 74 -1.61 -6.23 13.34
CA ASN A 74 -2.32 -6.03 12.08
C ASN A 74 -2.37 -4.54 11.68
N ALA A 75 -1.34 -3.76 12.04
CA ALA A 75 -1.27 -2.36 11.68
C ALA A 75 -1.17 -2.22 10.17
N LYS A 76 -1.81 -1.18 9.64
CA LYS A 76 -1.80 -0.84 8.23
C LYS A 76 -0.49 -0.14 7.86
N VAL A 77 0.66 -0.71 8.19
CA VAL A 77 1.99 -0.17 7.84
C VAL A 77 2.77 -1.22 7.07
N ARG A 78 3.35 -0.84 5.93
CA ARG A 78 4.13 -1.74 5.08
C ARG A 78 5.45 -1.10 4.72
N VAL A 79 6.53 -1.87 4.80
CA VAL A 79 7.82 -1.42 4.28
C VAL A 79 7.85 -1.71 2.77
N THR A 80 7.93 -0.67 1.95
CA THR A 80 7.89 -0.79 0.47
C THR A 80 9.24 -0.56 -0.19
N ALA A 81 10.15 0.14 0.49
CA ALA A 81 11.52 0.37 0.04
C ALA A 81 12.52 0.26 1.19
N VAL A 82 13.72 -0.23 0.87
CA VAL A 82 14.89 -0.20 1.75
C VAL A 82 16.09 0.34 0.99
N CYS A 83 16.91 1.17 1.63
CA CYS A 83 18.02 1.82 0.97
C CYS A 83 19.28 1.84 1.84
N ASP A 84 20.44 1.54 1.25
CA ASP A 84 21.76 1.71 1.86
C ASP A 84 22.84 1.71 0.77
N VAL A 85 23.92 2.45 0.98
CA VAL A 85 25.08 2.50 0.07
C VAL A 85 25.90 1.20 0.09
N TRP A 86 25.58 0.24 0.97
CA TRP A 86 26.21 -1.07 0.93
C TRP A 86 25.24 -2.17 0.53
N SER A 87 25.45 -2.74 -0.65
CA SER A 87 24.59 -3.77 -1.27
C SER A 87 24.27 -4.96 -0.36
N LYS A 88 25.24 -5.44 0.45
CA LYS A 88 25.00 -6.55 1.40
C LYS A 88 23.95 -6.19 2.45
N ARG A 89 23.87 -4.93 2.86
CA ARG A 89 22.86 -4.45 3.82
C ARG A 89 21.49 -4.36 3.17
N VAL A 90 21.43 -3.87 1.92
CA VAL A 90 20.20 -3.81 1.12
C VAL A 90 19.62 -5.22 0.94
N GLN A 91 20.41 -6.18 0.48
CA GLN A 91 19.96 -7.57 0.29
C GLN A 91 19.40 -8.19 1.57
N ARG A 92 20.08 -8.00 2.71
CA ARG A 92 19.58 -8.45 4.02
C ARG A 92 18.25 -7.79 4.37
N ALA A 93 18.11 -6.49 4.14
CA ALA A 93 16.89 -5.75 4.45
C ALA A 93 15.72 -6.16 3.55
N MET A 94 15.98 -6.43 2.26
CA MET A 94 14.99 -7.00 1.33
C MET A 94 14.49 -8.36 1.83
N ALA A 95 15.40 -9.25 2.27
CA ALA A 95 15.02 -10.55 2.81
C ALA A 95 14.16 -10.46 4.09
N ILE A 96 14.37 -9.44 4.92
CA ILE A 96 13.58 -9.21 6.14
C ILE A 96 12.17 -8.69 5.82
N SER A 97 12.05 -7.81 4.84
CA SER A 97 10.86 -6.98 4.62
C SER A 97 10.02 -7.36 3.41
N GLY A 98 10.61 -8.02 2.40
CA GLY A 98 10.03 -8.19 1.08
C GLY A 98 9.98 -6.90 0.24
N ALA A 99 10.61 -5.82 0.72
CA ALA A 99 10.63 -4.52 0.05
C ALA A 99 11.60 -4.48 -1.14
N TYR A 100 11.42 -3.48 -2.01
CA TYR A 100 12.39 -3.18 -3.06
C TYR A 100 13.66 -2.55 -2.48
N GLY A 101 14.82 -2.97 -2.97
CA GLY A 101 16.11 -2.45 -2.54
C GLY A 101 16.64 -1.34 -3.44
N TYR A 102 17.20 -0.29 -2.83
CA TYR A 102 17.81 0.85 -3.51
C TYR A 102 19.22 1.09 -2.97
N TRP A 103 20.07 1.62 -3.83
CA TRP A 103 21.43 2.03 -3.47
C TRP A 103 21.53 3.53 -3.16
N ASP A 104 20.62 4.30 -3.76
CA ASP A 104 20.52 5.75 -3.63
C ASP A 104 19.12 6.11 -3.12
N TYR A 105 19.06 6.91 -2.05
CA TYR A 105 17.81 7.29 -1.42
C TYR A 105 16.99 8.24 -2.30
N ARG A 106 17.60 8.96 -3.23
CA ARG A 106 16.89 9.88 -4.12
C ARG A 106 15.86 9.14 -4.99
N HIS A 107 16.18 7.93 -5.43
CA HIS A 107 15.23 7.06 -6.13
C HIS A 107 14.09 6.57 -5.24
N VAL A 108 14.31 6.48 -3.93
CA VAL A 108 13.22 6.21 -2.97
C VAL A 108 12.30 7.43 -2.87
N LEU A 109 12.86 8.65 -2.83
CA LEU A 109 12.07 9.88 -2.75
C LEU A 109 11.28 10.18 -4.03
N GLU A 110 11.68 9.62 -5.18
CA GLU A 110 10.95 9.69 -6.44
C GLU A 110 9.70 8.78 -6.47
N ARG A 111 9.58 7.84 -5.52
CA ARG A 111 8.48 6.88 -5.49
C ARG A 111 7.18 7.51 -5.00
N LYS A 112 6.14 7.38 -5.83
CA LYS A 112 4.79 7.86 -5.51
C LYS A 112 4.02 7.00 -4.52
N ASP A 113 4.50 5.79 -4.27
CA ASP A 113 3.90 4.83 -3.37
C ASP A 113 4.60 4.78 -2.01
N VAL A 114 5.50 5.72 -1.71
CA VAL A 114 6.12 5.89 -0.39
C VAL A 114 5.48 7.08 0.29
N ASP A 115 4.84 6.82 1.44
CA ASP A 115 4.12 7.84 2.21
C ASP A 115 5.01 8.50 3.28
N ALA A 116 5.99 7.75 3.80
CA ALA A 116 6.91 8.23 4.83
C ALA A 116 8.29 7.55 4.73
N ILE A 117 9.30 8.20 5.30
CA ILE A 117 10.65 7.62 5.43
C ILE A 117 11.03 7.45 6.90
N LEU A 118 11.83 6.42 7.17
CA LEU A 118 12.57 6.23 8.42
C LEU A 118 14.05 6.34 8.11
N THR A 119 14.69 7.39 8.63
CA THR A 119 16.12 7.64 8.44
C THR A 119 16.93 7.07 9.60
N ALA A 120 17.84 6.14 9.30
CA ALA A 120 18.77 5.52 10.24
C ALA A 120 20.18 5.44 9.62
N THR A 121 20.58 6.51 8.93
CA THR A 121 21.92 6.70 8.34
C THR A 121 22.92 7.18 9.41
N PRO A 122 24.19 7.46 9.08
CA PRO A 122 25.07 8.18 10.00
C PRO A 122 24.59 9.62 10.24
N ASP A 123 24.94 10.21 11.40
CA ASP A 123 24.45 11.52 11.86
C ASP A 123 24.59 12.64 10.81
N HIS A 124 25.72 12.68 10.09
CA HIS A 124 25.99 13.71 9.09
C HIS A 124 25.07 13.63 7.85
N TRP A 125 24.35 12.52 7.65
CA TRP A 125 23.36 12.36 6.57
C TRP A 125 21.92 12.54 7.03
N HIS A 126 21.63 12.49 8.34
CA HIS A 126 20.26 12.54 8.86
C HIS A 126 19.51 13.81 8.42
N ALA A 127 20.15 14.97 8.59
CA ALA A 127 19.55 16.26 8.28
C ALA A 127 19.25 16.39 6.78
N LYS A 128 20.24 16.10 5.93
CA LYS A 128 20.11 16.20 4.47
C LYS A 128 18.98 15.33 3.94
N ILE A 129 18.94 14.05 4.32
CA ILE A 129 17.91 13.11 3.84
C ILE A 129 16.52 13.51 4.33
N SER A 130 16.41 14.00 5.56
CA SER A 130 15.13 14.47 6.11
C SER A 130 14.63 15.73 5.39
N ILE A 131 15.51 16.69 5.11
CA ILE A 131 15.19 17.89 4.34
C ILE A 131 14.75 17.51 2.92
N ASP A 132 15.52 16.67 2.23
CA ASP A 132 15.20 16.23 0.88
C ASP A 132 13.85 15.50 0.81
N ALA A 133 13.55 14.70 1.83
CA ALA A 133 12.25 14.03 1.93
C ALA A 133 11.10 15.01 2.13
N MET A 134 11.28 16.04 2.98
CA MET A 134 10.29 17.10 3.15
C MET A 134 10.10 17.94 1.88
N GLU A 135 11.17 18.20 1.13
CA GLU A 135 11.12 18.89 -0.16
C GLU A 135 10.44 18.02 -1.23
N ALA A 136 10.70 16.72 -1.26
CA ALA A 136 10.00 15.77 -2.13
C ALA A 136 8.51 15.68 -1.79
N VAL A 137 8.15 15.78 -0.50
CA VAL A 137 6.75 15.87 -0.06
C VAL A 137 6.11 17.21 -0.48
N ARG A 138 6.84 18.33 -0.43
CA ARG A 138 6.39 19.62 -1.00
C ARG A 138 6.24 19.56 -2.52
N MET A 139 6.97 18.66 -3.19
CA MET A 139 6.80 18.35 -4.61
C MET A 139 5.57 17.45 -4.88
N PHE A 140 5.03 16.77 -3.86
CA PHE A 140 3.82 15.94 -3.97
C PHE A 140 2.53 16.75 -3.93
N THR A 141 2.51 17.88 -3.20
CA THR A 141 1.35 18.80 -3.16
C THR A 141 1.25 19.74 -4.37
N ALA A 142 2.27 19.79 -5.23
CA ALA A 142 2.28 20.62 -6.45
C ALA A 142 1.96 19.84 -7.74
N ARG A 143 1.80 18.51 -7.69
CA ARG A 143 1.32 17.70 -8.82
C ARG A 143 -0.09 17.20 -8.53
N ASN A 144 -1.06 17.91 -9.11
CA ASN A 144 -2.48 17.55 -9.21
C ASN A 144 -2.77 16.08 -8.92
N ARG A 145 -3.43 15.85 -7.78
CA ARG A 145 -4.46 14.80 -7.70
C ARG A 145 -5.77 15.38 -8.23
#